data_AF-A0A350PAF6-F1
#
_entry.id   AF-A0A350PAF6-F1
#
_cell.length_a   1.000
_cell.length_b   1.000
_cell.length_c   1.000
_cell.angle_alpha   90.00
_cell.angle_beta   90.00
_cell.angle_gamma   90.00
#
_symmetry.space_group_name_H-M   'P 1'
#
loop_
_entity.id
_entity.type
_entity.pdbx_description
1 polymer ?
#
loop_
_entity_poly.entity_id
_entity_poly.type
_entity_poly.pdbx_seq_one_letter_code
_entity_poly.pdbx_strand_id
1 'polypeptide(L)'
;MNEEKFYSEQDQPSPFQKEMMWENIESEISANKNARILFHWKSFLIGNAAAILLIFSSIGVVSTYNNFFNRSSTEEQVYETLNTATKQLQHLTPLLIQQASEQNKNSIESTATAIAEIDKLINEIKSDMLINGSSPAKETSLKRLYATKLDFYKEILLNQEDQS
;
A
#
# COMPACT_ATOMS: atom_id res chain seq x y z
N MET A 1 69.56 37.18 -16.30
CA MET A 1 68.09 37.19 -16.29
C MET A 1 67.68 38.52 -15.73
N ASN A 2 67.24 39.45 -16.58
CA ASN A 2 66.71 40.73 -16.11
C ASN A 2 65.20 40.58 -16.04
N GLU A 3 64.64 40.82 -14.86
CA GLU A 3 63.20 40.86 -14.65
C GLU A 3 62.62 42.03 -15.46
N GLU A 4 61.87 41.72 -16.52
CA GLU A 4 61.09 42.72 -17.23
C GLU A 4 60.01 43.25 -16.28
N LYS A 5 60.25 44.46 -15.74
CA LYS A 5 59.25 45.16 -14.95
C LYS A 5 58.14 45.60 -15.89
N PHE A 6 56.99 44.92 -15.80
CA PHE A 6 55.79 45.18 -16.60
C PHE A 6 55.20 46.59 -16.42
N TYR A 7 55.60 47.29 -15.35
CA TYR A 7 55.15 48.63 -15.01
C TYR A 7 56.34 49.58 -14.87
N SER A 8 56.20 50.78 -15.43
CA SER A 8 57.13 51.88 -15.25
C SER A 8 56.80 52.66 -13.96
N GLU A 9 57.76 53.42 -13.41
CA GLU A 9 57.50 54.26 -12.23
C GLU A 9 56.43 55.34 -12.47
N GLN A 10 56.14 55.63 -13.74
CA GLN A 10 55.12 56.57 -14.20
C GLN A 10 53.71 55.97 -14.13
N ASP A 11 53.62 54.63 -14.12
CA ASP A 11 52.36 53.89 -13.98
C ASP A 11 51.94 53.76 -12.51
N GLN A 12 52.79 54.19 -11.57
CA GLN A 12 52.43 54.21 -10.17
C GLN A 12 51.52 55.41 -9.87
N PRO A 13 50.32 55.19 -9.31
CA PRO A 13 49.44 56.29 -8.96
C PRO A 13 50.11 57.18 -7.90
N SER A 14 49.94 58.48 -8.06
CA SER A 14 50.42 59.46 -7.09
C SER A 14 49.75 59.24 -5.72
N PRO A 15 50.34 59.73 -4.61
CA PRO A 15 49.74 59.59 -3.28
C PRO A 15 48.29 60.06 -3.22
N PHE A 16 47.99 61.17 -3.91
CA PHE A 16 46.63 61.72 -4.03
C PHE A 16 45.68 60.81 -4.83
N GLN A 17 46.16 60.20 -5.92
CA GLN A 17 45.36 59.26 -6.70
C GLN A 17 45.05 57.98 -5.91
N LYS A 18 46.01 57.49 -5.12
CA LYS A 18 45.78 56.35 -4.21
C LYS A 18 44.69 56.67 -3.19
N GLU A 19 44.71 57.86 -2.61
CA GLU A 19 43.70 58.30 -1.64
C GLU A 19 42.31 58.36 -2.27
N MET A 20 42.15 58.97 -3.46
CA MET A 20 40.86 58.97 -4.18
C MET A 20 40.41 57.57 -4.59
N MET A 21 41.31 56.67 -4.97
CA MET A 21 40.95 55.27 -5.27
C MET A 21 40.42 54.57 -4.02
N TRP A 22 41.06 54.77 -2.86
CA TRP A 22 40.60 54.20 -1.59
C TRP A 22 39.25 54.77 -1.15
N GLU A 23 39.05 56.08 -1.29
CA GLU A 23 37.78 56.73 -0.97
C GLU A 23 36.63 56.20 -1.84
N ASN A 24 36.87 56.02 -3.15
CA ASN A 24 35.88 55.43 -4.06
C ASN A 24 35.55 53.97 -3.69
N ILE A 25 36.57 53.15 -3.41
CA ILE A 25 36.38 51.76 -2.98
C ILE A 25 35.59 51.70 -1.67
N GLU A 26 35.93 52.54 -0.68
CA GLU A 26 35.22 52.58 0.60
C GLU A 26 33.77 53.05 0.44
N SER A 27 33.52 53.99 -0.48
CA SER A 27 32.17 54.46 -0.81
C SER A 27 31.31 53.37 -1.47
N GLU A 28 31.87 52.60 -2.42
CA GLU A 28 31.16 51.52 -3.11
C GLU A 28 30.89 50.33 -2.18
N ILE A 29 31.87 49.96 -1.34
CA ILE A 29 31.70 48.90 -0.34
C ILE A 29 30.66 49.31 0.71
N SER A 30 30.66 50.58 1.14
CA SER A 30 29.70 51.06 2.14
C SER A 30 28.29 51.24 1.59
N ALA A 31 28.13 51.55 0.30
CA ALA A 31 26.83 51.65 -0.36
C ALA A 31 26.11 50.28 -0.44
N ASN A 32 26.85 49.17 -0.45
CA ASN A 32 26.30 47.81 -0.54
C ASN A 32 26.10 47.11 0.82
N LYS A 33 26.00 47.86 1.92
CA LYS A 33 25.66 47.31 3.26
C LYS A 33 24.16 46.95 3.40
N ASN A 34 23.35 47.25 2.39
CA ASN A 34 21.91 47.00 2.35
C ASN A 34 21.52 45.84 1.42
N ALA A 35 22.34 44.78 1.32
CA ALA A 35 21.85 43.51 0.83
C ALA A 35 20.82 42.96 1.84
N ARG A 36 19.57 43.41 1.72
CA ARG A 36 18.45 42.92 2.54
C ARG A 36 18.24 41.46 2.18
N ILE A 37 18.83 40.56 2.98
CA ILE A 37 18.47 39.16 3.00
C ILE A 37 17.02 39.12 3.45
N LEU A 38 16.09 39.10 2.50
CA LEU A 38 14.66 38.95 2.73
C LEU A 38 14.41 37.51 3.17
N PHE A 39 14.62 37.24 4.45
CA PHE A 39 14.29 35.96 5.05
C PHE A 39 12.77 35.82 5.08
N HIS A 40 12.20 35.17 4.06
CA HIS A 40 10.76 34.94 3.95
C HIS A 40 10.33 33.82 4.90
N TRP A 41 10.14 34.15 6.18
CA TRP A 41 9.68 33.24 7.24
C TRP A 41 8.44 32.42 6.87
N LYS A 42 7.52 33.03 6.10
CA LYS A 42 6.34 32.33 5.58
C LYS A 42 6.70 31.19 4.63
N SER A 43 7.65 31.42 3.72
CA SER A 43 8.14 30.41 2.78
C SER A 43 8.93 29.31 3.50
N PHE A 44 9.68 29.66 4.55
CA PHE A 44 10.38 28.68 5.39
C PHE A 44 9.41 27.78 6.16
N LEU A 45 8.34 28.35 6.73
CA LEU A 45 7.28 27.59 7.40
C LEU A 45 6.51 26.69 6.41
N ILE A 46 6.17 27.21 5.24
CA ILE A 46 5.51 26.43 4.17
C ILE A 46 6.40 25.26 3.73
N GLY A 47 7.71 25.47 3.57
CA GLY A 47 8.65 24.43 3.16
C GLY A 47 8.78 23.32 4.20
N ASN A 48 8.88 23.67 5.48
CA ASN A 48 8.91 22.69 6.56
C ASN A 48 7.57 21.93 6.70
N ALA A 49 6.43 22.62 6.58
CA ALA A 49 5.12 21.98 6.60
C ALA A 49 4.95 21.00 5.43
N ALA A 50 5.39 21.38 4.23
CA ALA A 50 5.37 20.50 3.07
C ALA A 50 6.27 19.27 3.25
N ALA A 51 7.46 19.43 3.83
CA ALA A 51 8.36 18.31 4.13
C ALA A 51 7.73 17.32 5.13
N ILE A 52 7.06 17.81 6.17
CA ILE A 52 6.34 16.98 7.14
C ILE A 52 5.18 16.23 6.47
N LEU A 53 4.41 16.89 5.59
CA LEU A 53 3.35 16.25 4.82
C LEU A 53 3.88 15.17 3.87
N LEU A 54 5.04 15.39 3.25
CA LEU A 54 5.70 14.38 2.42
C LEU A 54 6.13 13.18 3.25
N ILE A 55 6.69 13.38 4.43
CA ILE A 55 7.08 12.29 5.34
C ILE A 55 5.84 11.48 5.76
N PHE A 56 4.76 12.13 6.19
CA PHE A 56 3.52 11.44 6.55
C PHE A 56 2.88 10.73 5.35
N SER A 57 2.92 11.33 4.17
CA SER A 57 2.47 10.69 2.93
C SER A 57 3.28 9.44 2.61
N SER A 58 4.61 9.51 2.69
CA SER A 58 5.49 8.36 2.48
C SER A 58 5.23 7.24 3.49
N ILE A 59 5.05 7.57 4.78
CA ILE A 59 4.69 6.60 5.81
C ILE A 59 3.33 5.96 5.51
N GLY A 60 2.34 6.75 5.07
CA GLY A 60 1.02 6.26 4.67
C GLY A 60 1.09 5.30 3.48
N VAL A 61 1.88 5.64 2.46
CA VAL A 61 2.11 4.78 1.28
C VAL A 61 2.82 3.48 1.67
N VAL A 62 3.89 3.55 2.46
CA VAL A 62 4.63 2.36 2.92
C VAL A 62 3.75 1.49 3.82
N SER A 63 2.98 2.08 4.74
CA SER A 63 2.04 1.36 5.59
C SER A 63 0.96 0.66 4.76
N THR A 64 0.40 1.34 3.75
CA THR A 64 -0.63 0.77 2.89
C THR A 64 -0.06 -0.38 2.06
N TYR A 65 1.14 -0.19 1.49
CA TYR A 65 1.81 -1.21 0.68
C TYR A 65 2.16 -2.46 1.52
N ASN A 66 2.74 -2.25 2.71
CA ASN A 66 3.13 -3.34 3.59
C ASN A 66 1.91 -4.11 4.14
N ASN A 67 0.82 -3.41 4.44
CA ASN A 67 -0.42 -4.03 4.91
C ASN A 67 -1.17 -4.76 3.77
N PHE A 68 -1.10 -4.23 2.54
CA PHE A 68 -1.66 -4.87 1.35
C PHE A 68 -0.91 -6.18 1.01
N PHE A 69 0.43 -6.17 1.03
CA PHE A 69 1.25 -7.36 0.76
C PHE A 69 1.17 -8.44 1.85
N ASN A 70 1.13 -8.03 3.12
CA ASN A 70 0.93 -8.98 4.22
C ASN A 70 -0.48 -9.58 4.24
N ARG A 71 -1.50 -8.82 3.82
CA ARG A 71 -2.86 -9.36 3.62
C ARG A 71 -2.94 -10.29 2.41
N SER A 72 -2.39 -9.92 1.26
CA SER A 72 -2.54 -10.71 0.03
C SER A 72 -1.94 -12.12 0.18
N SER A 73 -0.74 -12.21 0.75
CA SER A 73 -0.06 -13.49 0.97
C SER A 73 -0.79 -14.42 1.96
N THR A 74 -1.36 -13.86 3.02
CA THR A 74 -2.05 -14.65 4.05
C THR A 74 -3.47 -15.02 3.62
N GLU A 75 -4.18 -14.12 2.94
CA GLU A 75 -5.56 -14.38 2.52
C GLU A 75 -5.66 -15.36 1.36
N GLU A 76 -4.75 -15.27 0.38
CA GLU A 76 -4.70 -16.20 -0.75
C GLU A 76 -4.48 -17.64 -0.27
N GLN A 77 -3.55 -17.86 0.67
CA GLN A 77 -3.34 -19.17 1.30
C GLN A 77 -4.57 -19.69 2.05
N VAL A 78 -5.29 -18.82 2.76
CA VAL A 78 -6.52 -19.21 3.46
C VAL A 78 -7.57 -19.65 2.45
N TYR A 79 -7.75 -18.93 1.34
CA TYR A 79 -8.71 -19.31 0.30
C TYR A 79 -8.32 -20.61 -0.40
N GLU A 80 -7.05 -20.82 -0.73
CA GLU A 80 -6.59 -22.08 -1.33
C GLU A 80 -6.84 -23.27 -0.39
N THR A 81 -6.57 -23.09 0.91
CA THR A 81 -6.82 -24.12 1.91
C THR A 81 -8.30 -24.43 2.04
N LEU A 82 -9.17 -23.41 2.13
CA LEU A 82 -10.62 -23.57 2.21
C LEU A 82 -11.20 -24.22 0.96
N ASN A 83 -10.73 -23.82 -0.22
CA ASN A 83 -11.13 -24.39 -1.50
C ASN A 83 -10.68 -25.85 -1.62
N THR A 84 -9.49 -26.18 -1.15
CA THR A 84 -8.98 -27.56 -1.15
C THR A 84 -9.79 -28.44 -0.21
N ALA A 85 -10.04 -27.98 1.02
CA ALA A 85 -10.87 -28.71 2.00
C ALA A 85 -12.29 -28.94 1.47
N THR A 86 -12.92 -27.90 0.90
CA THR A 86 -14.28 -28.02 0.36
C THR A 86 -14.36 -28.92 -0.88
N LYS A 87 -13.31 -28.99 -1.71
CA LYS A 87 -13.22 -29.94 -2.84
C LYS A 87 -13.08 -31.39 -2.38
N GLN A 88 -12.28 -31.65 -1.35
CA GLN A 88 -12.15 -32.98 -0.77
C GLN A 88 -13.49 -33.47 -0.22
N LEU A 89 -14.21 -32.61 0.50
CA LEU A 89 -15.52 -32.93 1.05
C LEU A 89 -16.58 -33.11 -0.05
N GLN A 90 -16.54 -32.30 -1.10
CA GLN A 90 -17.44 -32.44 -2.26
C GLN A 90 -17.38 -33.82 -2.91
N HIS A 91 -16.19 -34.42 -3.01
CA HIS A 91 -16.01 -35.75 -3.56
C HIS A 91 -16.58 -36.85 -2.64
N LEU A 92 -16.63 -36.59 -1.34
CA LEU A 92 -17.15 -37.54 -0.35
C LEU A 92 -18.67 -37.51 -0.27
N THR A 93 -19.31 -36.33 -0.41
CA THR A 93 -20.76 -36.14 -0.36
C THR A 93 -21.61 -37.21 -1.08
N PRO A 94 -21.35 -37.59 -2.35
CA PRO A 94 -22.17 -38.60 -3.02
C PRO A 94 -22.07 -40.00 -2.38
N LEU A 95 -20.92 -40.35 -1.80
CA LEU A 95 -20.75 -41.60 -1.05
C LEU A 95 -21.54 -41.55 0.26
N LEU A 96 -21.52 -40.38 0.93
CA LEU A 96 -22.26 -40.17 2.18
C LEU A 96 -23.78 -40.26 1.96
N ILE A 97 -24.29 -39.71 0.85
CA ILE A 97 -25.71 -39.83 0.46
C ILE A 97 -26.10 -41.30 0.20
N GLN A 98 -25.22 -42.08 -0.41
CA GLN A 98 -25.49 -43.50 -0.72
C GLN A 98 -25.47 -44.38 0.53
N GLN A 99 -24.68 -44.02 1.54
CA GLN A 99 -24.53 -44.78 2.79
C GLN A 99 -25.53 -44.36 3.88
N ALA A 100 -26.17 -43.21 3.74
CA ALA A 100 -27.13 -42.71 4.72
C ALA A 100 -28.44 -43.52 4.73
N SER A 101 -29.04 -43.67 5.92
CA SER A 101 -30.38 -44.23 6.06
C SER A 101 -31.43 -43.40 5.29
N GLU A 102 -32.52 -44.02 4.83
CA GLU A 102 -33.56 -43.32 4.05
C GLU A 102 -34.14 -42.09 4.76
N GLN A 103 -34.16 -42.10 6.10
CA GLN A 103 -34.63 -40.98 6.91
C GLN A 103 -33.72 -39.74 6.82
N ASN A 104 -32.39 -39.92 6.74
CA ASN A 104 -31.43 -38.82 6.70
C ASN A 104 -31.00 -38.45 5.27
N LYS A 105 -31.29 -39.30 4.29
CA LYS A 105 -30.99 -39.06 2.88
C LYS A 105 -31.57 -37.75 2.37
N ASN A 106 -32.83 -37.46 2.70
CA ASN A 106 -33.50 -36.21 2.31
C ASN A 106 -32.83 -34.98 2.96
N SER A 107 -32.40 -35.08 4.21
CA SER A 107 -31.68 -34.01 4.91
C SER A 107 -30.32 -33.75 4.27
N ILE A 108 -29.54 -34.80 3.99
CA ILE A 108 -28.22 -34.68 3.35
C ILE A 108 -28.35 -34.14 1.92
N GLU A 109 -29.38 -34.57 1.16
CA GLU A 109 -29.66 -34.07 -0.19
C GLU A 109 -30.07 -32.59 -0.20
N SER A 110 -30.86 -32.17 0.80
CA SER A 110 -31.19 -30.76 1.03
C SER A 110 -29.92 -29.93 1.33
N THR A 111 -29.05 -30.41 2.22
CA THR A 111 -27.78 -29.74 2.55
C THR A 111 -26.84 -29.70 1.35
N ALA A 112 -26.80 -30.76 0.53
CA ALA A 112 -26.02 -30.79 -0.72
C ALA A 112 -26.53 -29.78 -1.75
N THR A 113 -27.85 -29.57 -1.83
CA THR A 113 -28.46 -28.55 -2.69
C THR A 113 -28.09 -27.14 -2.22
N ALA A 114 -28.13 -26.89 -0.91
CA ALA A 114 -27.69 -25.62 -0.32
C ALA A 114 -26.19 -25.34 -0.58
N ILE A 115 -25.35 -26.38 -0.55
CA ILE A 115 -23.92 -26.27 -0.92
C ILE A 115 -23.78 -25.84 -2.39
N ALA A 116 -24.59 -26.40 -3.30
CA ALA A 116 -24.56 -26.03 -4.72
C ALA A 116 -25.01 -24.57 -4.96
N GLU A 117 -25.92 -24.04 -4.14
CA GLU A 117 -26.30 -22.62 -4.17
C GLU A 117 -25.15 -21.72 -3.70
N ILE A 118 -24.46 -22.10 -2.62
CA ILE A 118 -23.26 -21.39 -2.16
C ILE A 118 -22.18 -21.37 -3.25
N ASP A 119 -21.99 -22.47 -3.98
CA ASP A 119 -21.03 -22.52 -5.07
C ASP A 119 -21.35 -21.54 -6.20
N LYS A 120 -22.63 -21.33 -6.51
CA LYS A 120 -23.06 -20.29 -7.46
C LYS A 120 -22.69 -18.89 -6.95
N LEU A 121 -22.97 -18.60 -5.68
CA LEU A 121 -22.66 -17.31 -5.07
C LEU A 121 -21.15 -17.04 -5.00
N ILE A 122 -20.34 -18.07 -4.68
CA ILE A 122 -18.87 -17.97 -4.69
C ILE A 122 -18.38 -17.64 -6.10
N ASN A 123 -18.92 -18.29 -7.12
CA ASN A 123 -18.54 -18.04 -8.51
C ASN A 123 -18.97 -16.64 -8.99
N GLU A 124 -20.14 -16.17 -8.57
CA GLU A 124 -20.62 -14.83 -8.87
C GLU A 124 -19.71 -13.76 -8.25
N ILE A 125 -19.40 -13.87 -6.96
CA ILE A 125 -18.49 -12.93 -6.29
C ILE A 125 -17.09 -13.00 -6.90
N LYS A 126 -16.57 -14.19 -7.22
CA LYS A 126 -15.27 -14.33 -7.90
C LYS A 126 -15.27 -13.64 -9.27
N SER A 127 -16.31 -13.85 -10.07
CA SER A 127 -16.47 -13.21 -11.38
C SER A 127 -16.55 -11.69 -11.25
N ASP A 128 -17.33 -11.20 -10.30
CA ASP A 128 -17.46 -9.78 -10.00
C ASP A 128 -16.16 -9.14 -9.48
N MET A 129 -15.36 -9.87 -8.68
CA MET A 129 -14.02 -9.44 -8.27
C MET A 129 -13.04 -9.36 -9.44
N LEU A 130 -13.15 -10.26 -10.42
CA LEU A 130 -12.32 -10.24 -11.63
C LEU A 130 -12.65 -9.06 -12.55
N ILE A 131 -13.94 -8.73 -12.69
CA ILE A 131 -14.41 -7.67 -13.60
C ILE A 131 -14.32 -6.28 -12.96
N ASN A 132 -14.81 -6.14 -11.73
CA ASN A 132 -14.98 -4.86 -11.05
C ASN A 132 -13.94 -4.59 -9.95
N GLY A 133 -12.94 -5.47 -9.82
CA GLY A 133 -11.88 -5.38 -8.81
C GLY A 133 -12.29 -5.96 -7.45
N SER A 134 -11.26 -6.30 -6.66
CA SER A 134 -11.42 -6.77 -5.29
C SER A 134 -11.77 -5.61 -4.35
N SER A 135 -12.74 -5.83 -3.45
CA SER A 135 -13.00 -4.94 -2.34
C SER A 135 -13.00 -5.71 -1.02
N PRO A 136 -12.64 -5.08 0.12
CA PRO A 136 -12.63 -5.76 1.42
C PRO A 136 -13.98 -6.38 1.79
N ALA A 137 -15.08 -5.78 1.32
CA ALA A 137 -16.43 -6.31 1.52
C ALA A 137 -16.64 -7.61 0.73
N LYS A 138 -16.18 -7.67 -0.53
CA LYS A 138 -16.27 -8.88 -1.37
C LYS A 138 -15.41 -10.01 -0.81
N GLU A 139 -14.19 -9.71 -0.36
CA GLU A 139 -13.30 -10.69 0.31
C GLU A 139 -13.93 -11.25 1.58
N THR A 140 -14.50 -10.39 2.43
CA THR A 140 -15.18 -10.83 3.66
C THR A 140 -16.39 -11.71 3.36
N SER A 141 -17.20 -11.33 2.36
CA SER A 141 -18.33 -12.15 1.89
C SER A 141 -17.86 -13.51 1.36
N LEU A 142 -16.77 -13.55 0.58
CA LEU A 142 -16.20 -14.79 0.07
C LEU A 142 -15.76 -15.73 1.20
N LYS A 143 -15.03 -15.21 2.21
CA LYS A 143 -14.64 -15.98 3.40
C LYS A 143 -15.85 -16.56 4.13
N ARG A 144 -16.89 -15.75 4.32
CA ARG A 144 -18.13 -16.18 4.96
C ARG A 144 -18.79 -17.31 4.18
N LEU A 145 -18.88 -17.21 2.85
CA LEU A 145 -19.48 -18.26 2.01
C LEU A 145 -18.71 -19.58 2.11
N TYR A 146 -17.38 -19.56 2.07
CA TYR A 146 -16.60 -20.78 2.25
C TYR A 146 -16.71 -21.35 3.67
N ALA A 147 -16.80 -20.50 4.70
CA ALA A 147 -17.05 -20.95 6.07
C ALA A 147 -18.42 -21.64 6.20
N THR A 148 -19.48 -21.03 5.65
CA THR A 148 -20.82 -21.64 5.60
C THR A 148 -20.80 -22.95 4.82
N LYS A 149 -20.04 -23.03 3.71
CA LYS A 149 -19.87 -24.28 2.95
C LYS A 149 -19.24 -25.38 3.81
N LEU A 150 -18.24 -25.06 4.62
CA LEU A 150 -17.62 -26.01 5.55
C LEU A 150 -18.57 -26.42 6.68
N ASP A 151 -19.36 -25.50 7.22
CA ASP A 151 -20.36 -25.81 8.25
C ASP A 151 -21.41 -26.79 7.74
N PHE A 152 -21.87 -26.64 6.49
CA PHE A 152 -22.78 -27.60 5.85
C PHE A 152 -22.14 -28.97 5.64
N TYR A 153 -20.86 -29.03 5.27
CA TYR A 153 -20.17 -30.33 5.22
C TYR A 153 -20.03 -30.97 6.60
N LYS A 154 -19.79 -30.17 7.63
CA LYS A 154 -19.76 -30.65 9.02
C LYS A 154 -21.13 -31.21 9.44
N GLU A 155 -22.22 -30.55 9.06
CA GLU A 155 -23.58 -31.03 9.30
C GLU A 155 -23.84 -32.39 8.62
N ILE A 156 -23.41 -32.55 7.37
CA ILE A 156 -23.51 -33.84 6.65
C ILE A 156 -22.75 -34.94 7.38
N LEU A 157 -21.53 -34.65 7.88
CA LEU A 157 -20.69 -35.63 8.59
C LEU A 157 -21.28 -35.99 9.97
N LEU A 158 -21.74 -35.02 10.75
CA LEU A 158 -22.36 -35.26 12.06
C LEU A 158 -23.64 -36.10 11.94
N ASN A 159 -24.47 -35.85 10.92
CA ASN A 159 -25.66 -36.65 10.64
C ASN A 159 -25.37 -38.14 10.31
N GLN A 160 -24.10 -38.48 10.05
CA GLN A 160 -23.65 -39.85 9.86
C GLN A 160 -22.97 -40.47 11.09
N GLU A 161 -22.26 -39.69 11.89
CA GLU A 161 -21.67 -40.17 13.16
C GLU A 161 -22.75 -40.65 14.14
N ASP A 162 -23.92 -40.01 14.16
CA ASP A 162 -25.08 -40.46 14.95
C ASP A 162 -25.62 -41.85 14.53
N GLN A 163 -25.07 -42.46 13.47
CA GLN A 163 -25.45 -43.80 13.00
C GLN A 163 -24.39 -44.89 13.24
N SER A 164 -23.20 -44.57 13.77
CA SER A 164 -22.17 -45.54 14.16
C SER A 164 -22.27 -45.95 15.62
#